data_AF-A0A7W3MXE7-F1
#
_entry.id   AF-A0A7W3MXE7-F1
#
_cell.length_a   1.000
_cell.length_b   1.000
_cell.length_c   1.000
_cell.angle_alpha   90.00
_cell.angle_beta   90.00
_cell.angle_gamma   90.00
#
_symmetry.space_group_name_H-M   'P 1'
#
loop_
_entity.id
_entity.type
_entity.pdbx_description
1 polymer ?
#
loop_
_entity_poly.entity_id
_entity_poly.type
_entity_poly.pdbx_seq_one_letter_code
_entity_poly.pdbx_strand_id
1 'polypeptide(L)' 'MTATPADRAAAMRLVLAHAEGRRAASEGRAMSSCPYDRHADDPITRAKARMWLRGYDRVAPFPVDYSS' A
#
# COMPACT_ATOMS: atom_id res chain seq x y z
N MET A 1 -11.54 23.15 8.17
CA MET A 1 -10.19 22.71 8.59
C MET A 1 -9.32 22.53 7.35
N THR A 2 -8.26 23.32 7.21
CA THR A 2 -7.31 23.22 6.10
C THR A 2 -6.18 22.27 6.49
N ALA A 3 -5.86 21.28 5.64
CA ALA A 3 -4.78 20.33 5.90
C ALA A 3 -3.43 21.06 5.99
N THR A 4 -2.64 20.71 7.01
CA THR A 4 -1.31 21.29 7.22
C THR A 4 -0.32 20.77 6.16
N PRO A 5 0.83 21.44 5.96
CA PRO A 5 1.90 20.91 5.10
C PRO A 5 2.36 19.50 5.50
N ALA A 6 2.37 19.21 6.82
CA ALA A 6 2.71 17.90 7.34
C ALA A 6 1.68 16.83 6.93
N ASP A 7 0.38 17.17 6.99
CA ASP A 7 -0.70 16.27 6.56
C ASP A 7 -0.59 15.95 5.07
N ARG A 8 -0.27 16.96 4.24
CA ARG A 8 -0.05 16.77 2.80
C ARG A 8 1.17 15.89 2.52
N ALA A 9 2.26 16.07 3.25
CA ALA A 9 3.44 15.24 3.11
C ALA A 9 3.18 13.79 3.53
N ALA A 10 2.40 13.58 4.60
CA ALA A 10 1.96 12.24 5.02
C ALA A 10 1.08 11.60 3.92
N ALA A 11 0.11 12.32 3.39
CA ALA A 11 -0.74 11.85 2.29
C ALA A 11 0.07 11.48 1.05
N MET A 12 1.04 12.32 0.66
CA MET A 12 1.91 12.02 -0.50
C MET A 12 2.68 10.72 -0.31
N ARG A 13 3.21 10.46 0.90
CA ARG A 13 3.90 9.19 1.20
C ARG A 13 2.99 7.97 1.05
N LEU A 14 1.71 8.11 1.38
CA LEU A 14 0.71 7.03 1.18
C LEU A 14 0.40 6.80 -0.30
N VAL A 15 0.32 7.86 -1.10
CA VAL A 15 0.13 7.76 -2.55
C VAL A 15 1.34 7.09 -3.20
N LEU A 16 2.56 7.43 -2.78
CA LEU A 16 3.79 6.79 -3.26
C LEU A 16 3.83 5.29 -2.91
N ALA A 17 3.47 4.91 -1.68
CA ALA A 17 3.39 3.51 -1.28
C ALA A 17 2.42 2.71 -2.18
N HIS A 18 1.28 3.29 -2.54
CA HIS A 18 0.34 2.67 -3.47
C HIS A 18 0.90 2.52 -4.90
N ALA A 19 1.60 3.53 -5.41
CA ALA A 19 2.25 3.45 -6.72
C ALA A 19 3.37 2.40 -6.75
N GLU A 20 4.15 2.31 -5.66
CA GLU A 20 5.20 1.30 -5.49
C GLU A 20 4.62 -0.12 -5.46
N GLY A 21 3.49 -0.34 -4.78
CA GLY A 21 2.80 -1.63 -4.77
C GLY A 21 2.33 -2.05 -6.15
N ARG A 22 1.74 -1.12 -6.91
CA ARG A 22 1.37 -1.37 -8.32
C ARG A 22 2.58 -1.77 -9.15
N ARG A 23 3.68 -1.02 -9.02
CA ARG A 23 4.93 -1.28 -9.74
C ARG A 23 5.50 -2.66 -9.40
N ALA A 24 5.54 -3.02 -8.12
CA ALA A 24 6.03 -4.32 -7.69
C ALA A 24 5.22 -5.48 -8.30
N ALA A 25 3.89 -5.37 -8.32
CA ALA A 25 3.04 -6.35 -8.98
C ALA A 25 3.26 -6.39 -10.51
N SER A 26 3.39 -5.23 -11.17
CA SER A 26 3.69 -5.17 -12.61
C SER A 26 5.04 -5.78 -12.97
N GLU A 27 6.01 -5.71 -12.06
CA GLU A 27 7.33 -6.34 -12.20
C GLU A 27 7.33 -7.83 -11.80
N GLY A 28 6.20 -8.39 -11.37
CA GLY A 28 6.09 -9.80 -10.95
C GLY A 28 6.78 -10.11 -9.63
N ARG A 29 7.08 -9.10 -8.81
CA ARG A 29 7.63 -9.31 -7.45
C ARG A 29 6.56 -9.96 -6.58
N ALA A 30 6.98 -10.79 -5.63
CA ALA A 30 6.05 -11.39 -4.67
C ALA A 30 5.46 -10.33 -3.72
N MET A 31 4.23 -10.53 -3.25
CA MET A 31 3.59 -9.64 -2.27
C MET A 31 4.40 -9.50 -0.96
N SER A 32 5.13 -10.55 -0.58
CA SER A 32 6.03 -10.52 0.59
C SER A 32 7.18 -9.53 0.45
N SER A 33 7.41 -8.96 -0.74
CA SER A 33 8.39 -7.89 -0.95
C SER A 33 7.91 -6.51 -0.48
N CYS A 34 6.72 -6.41 0.15
CA CYS A 34 6.27 -5.17 0.77
C CYS A 34 7.30 -4.70 1.80
N PRO A 35 7.89 -3.50 1.66
CA PRO A 35 8.93 -3.02 2.57
C PRO A 35 8.36 -2.50 3.90
N TYR A 36 7.04 -2.40 4.03
CA TYR A 36 6.37 -1.82 5.19
C TYR A 36 5.81 -2.93 6.08
N ASP A 37 6.13 -2.86 7.37
CA ASP A 37 5.52 -3.75 8.35
C ASP A 37 4.03 -3.42 8.52
N ARG A 38 3.18 -4.42 8.25
CA ARG A 38 1.73 -4.32 8.38
C ARG A 38 1.25 -4.32 9.85
N HIS A 39 2.11 -4.73 10.77
CA HIS A 39 1.85 -4.81 12.21
C HIS A 39 2.57 -3.72 13.01
N ALA A 40 3.26 -2.78 12.35
CA ALA A 40 3.92 -1.67 13.03
C ALA A 40 2.94 -0.91 13.94
N ASP A 41 3.39 -0.56 15.15
CA ASP A 41 2.63 0.26 16.08
C ASP A 41 2.37 1.66 15.52
N ASP A 42 3.34 2.20 14.77
CA ASP A 42 3.25 3.46 14.05
C ASP A 42 2.08 3.44 13.02
N PRO A 43 1.05 4.29 13.21
CA PRO A 43 -0.10 4.34 12.32
C PRO A 43 0.27 4.66 10.87
N ILE A 44 1.31 5.47 10.65
CA ILE A 44 1.72 5.88 9.29
C ILE A 44 2.35 4.70 8.54
N THR A 45 3.23 3.94 9.19
CA THR A 45 3.87 2.74 8.61
C THR A 45 2.82 1.68 8.29
N ARG A 46 1.88 1.43 9.22
CA ARG A 46 0.75 0.54 8.98
C ARG A 46 -0.14 1.00 7.81
N ALA A 47 -0.36 2.32 7.69
CA ALA A 47 -1.10 2.87 6.56
C ALA A 47 -0.35 2.71 5.23
N LYS A 48 0.98 2.91 5.20
CA LYS A 48 1.81 2.65 4.01
C LYS A 48 1.73 1.20 3.57
N ALA A 49 1.83 0.26 4.52
CA ALA A 49 1.69 -1.18 4.23
C ALA A 49 0.35 -1.49 3.57
N ARG A 50 -0.76 -0.98 4.13
CA ARG A 50 -2.10 -1.14 3.54
C ARG A 50 -2.22 -0.52 2.14
N MET A 51 -1.65 0.66 1.94
CA MET A 51 -1.70 1.34 0.65
C MET A 51 -0.86 0.63 -0.42
N TRP A 52 0.31 0.12 -0.06
CA TRP A 52 1.14 -0.70 -0.94
C TRP A 52 0.41 -1.98 -1.35
N LEU A 53 -0.16 -2.71 -0.39
CA LEU A 53 -0.91 -3.95 -0.66
C LEU A 53 -2.12 -3.68 -1.57
N ARG A 54 -2.84 -2.58 -1.34
CA ARG A 54 -3.95 -2.15 -2.21
C ARG A 54 -3.48 -1.83 -3.63
N GLY A 55 -2.31 -1.24 -3.77
CA GLY A 55 -1.70 -0.98 -5.08
C GLY A 55 -1.33 -2.27 -5.79
N TYR A 56 -0.73 -3.21 -5.08
CA TYR A 56 -0.37 -4.52 -5.61
C TYR A 56 -1.59 -5.30 -6.10
N ASP A 57 -2.62 -5.40 -5.26
CA ASP A 57 -3.86 -6.14 -5.53
C ASP A 57 -4.63 -5.60 -6.75
N ARG A 58 -4.49 -4.30 -7.07
CA ARG A 58 -5.06 -3.74 -8.31
C ARG A 58 -4.46 -4.29 -9.60
N VAL A 59 -3.25 -4.83 -9.55
CA VAL A 59 -2.54 -5.36 -10.73
C VAL A 59 -2.55 -6.88 -10.70
N ALA A 60 -2.34 -7.48 -9.54
CA ALA A 60 -2.37 -8.92 -9.32
C ALA A 60 -3.39 -9.22 -8.20
N PRO A 61 -4.69 -9.18 -8.52
CA PRO A 61 -5.73 -9.41 -7.52
C PRO A 61 -5.63 -10.83 -7.00
N PHE A 62 -5.84 -10.99 -5.69
CA PHE A 62 -6.03 -12.34 -5.17
C PHE A 62 -7.30 -12.95 -5.75
N PRO A 63 -7.25 -14.16 -6.31
CA PRO A 63 -8.45 -14.86 -6.70
C PRO A 63 -9.22 -15.19 -5.41
N VAL A 64 -10.27 -14.41 -5.12
CA VAL A 64 -11.25 -14.77 -4.12
C VAL A 64 -12.30 -15.60 -4.83
N ASP A 65 -12.28 -16.90 -4.57
CA ASP A 65 -13.32 -17.80 -5.04
C ASP A 65 -14.57 -17.65 -4.15
N TYR A 66 -15.66 -17.18 -4.75
CA TYR A 66 -16.95 -17.00 -4.07
C TYR A 66 -17.91 -18.18 -4.30
N SER A 67 -17.43 -19.29 -4.88
CA SER A 67 -18.26 -20.45 -5.26
C SER A 67 -18.69 -21.35 -4.08
N SER A 68 -18.83 -20.80 -2.87
CA SER A 68 -19.20 -21.56 -1.66
C SER A 68 -20.69 -21.88 -1.59
#